data_AF-A0A4U1ALF0-F1
#
_entry.id   AF-A0A4U1ALF0-F1
#
_cell.length_a   1.000
_cell.length_b   1.000
_cell.length_c   1.000
_cell.angle_alpha   90.00
_cell.angle_beta   90.00
_cell.angle_gamma   90.00
#
_symmetry.space_group_name_H-M   'P 1'
#
loop_
_entity.id
_entity.type
_entity.pdbx_description
1 polymer ?
#
loop_
_entity_poly.entity_id
_entity_poly.type
_entity_poly.pdbx_seq_one_letter_code
_entity_poly.pdbx_strand_id
1 'polypeptide(L)'
;MAEIKSTMDMVLERAAKMAAAAQPDADNEDLLKTGMRLAAEYLNQQETDLAQLLAAQPAKDQVAIRKGMAQTLLRNIVLPRDAQLQASGKIALKGVLSLGGKSGEIQSICQELSQILEQYGQHKEQMTSQLEDAIRAQLEQQQMAHGQKSKTPVNPAMHPQYREELGKMLTSLNNQYNDAMKQRKEMILQRFSPVSQ
;
A
#
# COMPACT_ATOMS: atom_id res chain seq x y z
N MET A 1 -20.44 55.34 -8.83
CA MET A 1 -20.84 54.92 -7.46
C MET A 1 -20.40 53.48 -7.31
N ALA A 2 -19.38 53.23 -6.50
CA ALA A 2 -18.86 51.88 -6.28
C ALA A 2 -19.61 51.29 -5.08
N GLU A 3 -20.53 50.38 -5.35
CA GLU A 3 -21.19 49.60 -4.30
C GLU A 3 -20.16 48.65 -3.70
N ILE A 4 -19.81 48.90 -2.44
CA ILE A 4 -18.92 48.05 -1.65
C ILE A 4 -19.70 46.77 -1.36
N LYS A 5 -19.33 45.66 -2.02
CA LYS A 5 -19.85 44.33 -1.74
C LYS A 5 -19.76 44.03 -0.24
N SER A 6 -20.89 43.65 0.36
CA SER A 6 -20.97 43.24 1.76
C SER A 6 -20.14 41.98 1.99
N THR A 7 -19.51 41.85 3.15
CA THR A 7 -18.77 40.65 3.58
C THR A 7 -19.60 39.37 3.46
N MET A 8 -20.93 39.49 3.56
CA MET A 8 -21.88 38.39 3.39
C MET A 8 -21.95 37.85 1.95
N ASP A 9 -21.86 38.72 0.94
CA ASP A 9 -21.82 38.31 -0.48
C ASP A 9 -20.52 37.56 -0.81
N MET A 10 -19.38 38.00 -0.27
CA MET A 10 -18.11 37.29 -0.46
C MET A 10 -18.11 35.91 0.19
N VAL A 11 -18.77 35.75 1.34
CA VAL A 11 -18.89 34.45 2.03
C VAL A 11 -19.86 33.53 1.28
N LEU A 12 -20.97 34.04 0.77
CA LEU A 12 -21.91 33.27 -0.05
C LEU A 12 -21.32 32.87 -1.40
N GLU A 13 -20.57 33.76 -2.06
CA GLU A 13 -19.89 33.46 -3.33
C GLU A 13 -18.78 32.41 -3.13
N ARG A 14 -18.08 32.44 -1.99
CA ARG A 14 -17.07 31.42 -1.62
C ARG A 14 -17.73 30.09 -1.25
N ALA A 15 -18.85 30.11 -0.53
CA ALA A 15 -19.63 28.92 -0.20
C ALA A 15 -20.26 28.30 -1.45
N ALA A 16 -20.77 29.09 -2.39
CA ALA A 16 -21.32 28.63 -3.66
C ALA A 16 -20.24 28.05 -4.58
N LYS A 17 -19.04 28.64 -4.65
CA LYS A 17 -17.90 28.05 -5.37
C LYS A 17 -17.43 26.74 -4.74
N MET A 18 -17.44 26.63 -3.41
CA MET A 18 -17.14 25.36 -2.72
C MET A 18 -18.24 24.32 -2.91
N ALA A 19 -19.51 24.71 -2.95
CA ALA A 19 -20.64 23.81 -3.21
C ALA A 19 -20.72 23.34 -4.68
N ALA A 20 -20.40 24.22 -5.63
CA ALA A 20 -20.30 23.86 -7.05
C ALA A 20 -19.09 22.94 -7.34
N ALA A 21 -18.01 23.07 -6.57
CA ALA A 21 -16.88 22.13 -6.60
C ALA A 21 -17.13 20.84 -5.80
N ALA A 22 -18.23 20.76 -5.04
CA ALA A 22 -18.59 19.65 -4.17
C ALA A 22 -19.87 18.92 -4.60
N GLN A 23 -20.33 19.10 -5.85
CA GLN A 23 -21.26 18.12 -6.42
C GLN A 23 -20.49 16.80 -6.57
N PRO A 24 -20.90 15.71 -5.90
CA PRO A 24 -20.44 14.41 -6.30
C PRO A 24 -21.03 14.18 -7.70
N ASP A 25 -20.24 14.46 -8.73
CA ASP A 25 -20.59 14.07 -10.09
C ASP A 25 -20.85 12.56 -10.05
N ALA A 26 -22.11 12.13 -10.09
CA ALA A 26 -22.47 10.71 -10.11
C ALA A 26 -21.76 9.99 -11.27
N ASP A 27 -21.57 10.70 -12.39
CA ASP A 27 -20.73 10.29 -13.52
C ASP A 27 -19.30 9.94 -13.09
N ASN A 28 -18.68 10.70 -12.19
CA ASN A 28 -17.32 10.46 -11.72
C ASN A 28 -17.23 9.21 -10.82
N GLU A 29 -18.29 8.91 -10.04
CA GLU A 29 -18.35 7.68 -9.26
C GLU A 29 -18.49 6.42 -10.14
N ASP A 30 -19.32 6.48 -11.18
CA ASP A 30 -19.47 5.34 -12.12
C ASP A 30 -18.23 5.13 -13.00
N LEU A 31 -17.54 6.21 -13.38
CA LEU A 31 -16.24 6.13 -14.05
C LEU A 31 -15.15 5.55 -13.14
N LEU A 32 -15.15 5.91 -11.84
CA LEU A 32 -14.27 5.28 -10.86
C LEU A 32 -14.55 3.78 -10.74
N LYS A 33 -15.82 3.38 -10.57
CA LYS A 33 -16.22 1.96 -10.54
C LYS A 33 -15.82 1.21 -11.80
N THR A 34 -15.94 1.86 -12.96
CA THR A 34 -15.49 1.30 -14.25
C THR A 34 -13.99 1.02 -14.22
N GLY A 35 -13.18 1.99 -13.77
CA GLY A 35 -11.75 1.79 -13.57
C GLY A 35 -11.42 0.66 -12.60
N MET A 36 -12.16 0.58 -11.48
CA MET A 36 -11.98 -0.50 -10.51
C MET A 36 -12.27 -1.88 -11.11
N ARG A 37 -13.35 -2.01 -11.89
CA ARG A 37 -13.71 -3.25 -12.59
C ARG A 37 -12.61 -3.68 -13.56
N LEU A 38 -12.12 -2.77 -14.41
CA LEU A 38 -11.07 -3.07 -15.38
C LEU A 38 -9.76 -3.52 -14.72
N ALA A 39 -9.39 -2.90 -13.60
CA ALA A 39 -8.23 -3.33 -12.82
C ALA A 39 -8.43 -4.69 -12.14
N ALA A 40 -9.64 -4.98 -11.64
CA ALA A 40 -9.95 -6.30 -11.08
C ALA A 40 -9.90 -7.39 -12.16
N GLU A 41 -10.42 -7.12 -13.36
CA GLU A 41 -10.32 -8.03 -14.51
C GLU A 41 -8.86 -8.28 -14.89
N TYR A 42 -8.04 -7.25 -14.97
CA TYR A 42 -6.60 -7.36 -15.21
C TYR A 42 -5.90 -8.29 -14.20
N LEU A 43 -6.16 -8.08 -12.90
CA LEU A 43 -5.58 -8.89 -11.83
C LEU A 43 -5.99 -10.37 -11.92
N ASN A 44 -7.19 -10.65 -12.43
CA ASN A 44 -7.72 -11.99 -12.60
C ASN A 44 -7.31 -12.66 -13.92
N GLN A 45 -7.03 -11.89 -14.98
CA GLN A 45 -6.87 -12.40 -16.36
C GLN A 45 -5.47 -12.18 -16.97
N GLN A 46 -4.48 -11.63 -16.25
CA GLN A 46 -3.03 -11.53 -16.53
C GLN A 46 -2.53 -11.06 -17.93
N GLU A 47 -3.35 -11.01 -18.98
CA GLU A 47 -2.94 -10.78 -20.37
C GLU A 47 -3.47 -9.48 -20.98
N THR A 48 -4.29 -8.70 -20.25
CA THR A 48 -4.85 -7.46 -20.78
C THR A 48 -3.94 -6.26 -20.50
N ASP A 49 -3.63 -5.43 -21.50
CA ASP A 49 -2.87 -4.20 -21.29
C ASP A 49 -3.78 -3.08 -20.76
N LEU A 50 -3.61 -2.72 -19.49
CA LEU A 50 -4.39 -1.67 -18.83
C LEU A 50 -4.25 -0.30 -19.50
N ALA A 51 -3.07 0.03 -20.05
CA ALA A 51 -2.89 1.28 -20.76
C ALA A 51 -3.71 1.33 -22.05
N GLN A 52 -3.83 0.20 -22.75
CA GLN A 52 -4.68 0.09 -23.94
C GLN A 52 -6.16 0.17 -23.59
N LEU A 53 -6.58 -0.52 -22.52
CA LEU A 53 -7.96 -0.43 -22.03
C LEU A 53 -8.35 1.00 -21.66
N LEU A 54 -7.42 1.75 -21.06
CA LEU A 54 -7.63 3.16 -20.72
C LEU A 54 -7.67 4.04 -21.97
N ALA A 55 -6.75 3.83 -22.92
CA ALA A 55 -6.68 4.61 -24.15
C ALA A 55 -7.93 4.44 -25.04
N ALA A 56 -8.63 3.30 -24.93
CA ALA A 56 -9.89 3.05 -25.61
C ALA A 56 -11.08 3.84 -25.01
N GLN A 57 -10.93 4.44 -23.83
CA GLN A 57 -11.98 5.24 -23.20
C GLN A 57 -11.98 6.68 -23.70
N PRO A 58 -13.13 7.39 -23.65
CA PRO A 58 -13.18 8.81 -24.00
C PRO A 58 -12.19 9.63 -23.18
N ALA A 59 -11.43 10.53 -23.83
CA ALA A 59 -10.35 11.28 -23.18
C ALA A 59 -10.79 12.03 -21.91
N LYS A 60 -12.01 12.56 -21.89
CA LYS A 60 -12.63 13.23 -20.74
C LYS A 60 -12.83 12.32 -19.52
N ASP A 61 -12.99 11.01 -19.75
CA ASP A 61 -13.32 10.02 -18.72
C ASP A 61 -12.06 9.30 -18.20
N GLN A 62 -10.97 9.33 -18.97
CA GLN A 62 -9.73 8.62 -18.67
C GLN A 62 -9.13 8.99 -17.31
N VAL A 63 -9.28 10.23 -16.83
CA VAL A 63 -8.71 10.64 -15.53
C VAL A 63 -9.40 9.89 -14.38
N ALA A 64 -10.74 9.87 -14.36
CA ALA A 64 -11.53 9.18 -13.35
C ALA A 64 -11.32 7.66 -13.42
N ILE A 65 -11.34 7.09 -14.62
CA ILE A 65 -11.11 5.66 -14.84
C ILE A 65 -9.70 5.25 -14.39
N ARG A 66 -8.66 6.02 -14.77
CA ARG A 66 -7.27 5.77 -14.34
C ARG A 66 -7.14 5.78 -12.82
N LYS A 67 -7.81 6.71 -12.14
CA LYS A 67 -7.84 6.79 -10.69
C LYS A 67 -8.46 5.53 -10.07
N GLY A 68 -9.60 5.05 -10.59
CA GLY A 68 -10.25 3.83 -10.13
C GLY A 68 -9.39 2.57 -10.35
N MET A 69 -8.71 2.50 -11.50
CA MET A 69 -7.75 1.43 -11.79
C MET A 69 -6.59 1.44 -10.79
N ALA A 70 -5.96 2.61 -10.60
CA ALA A 70 -4.83 2.77 -9.69
C ALA A 70 -5.22 2.41 -8.24
N GLN A 71 -6.37 2.87 -7.75
CA GLN A 71 -6.86 2.52 -6.41
C GLN A 71 -6.99 1.00 -6.21
N THR A 72 -7.51 0.30 -7.22
CA THR A 72 -7.70 -1.17 -7.16
C THR A 72 -6.38 -1.91 -7.17
N LEU A 73 -5.44 -1.50 -8.03
CA LEU A 73 -4.10 -2.09 -8.10
C LEU A 73 -3.34 -1.86 -6.80
N LEU A 74 -3.28 -0.62 -6.31
CA LEU A 74 -2.55 -0.28 -5.08
C LEU A 74 -3.14 -0.98 -3.83
N ARG A 75 -4.44 -1.25 -3.82
CA ARG A 75 -5.09 -2.05 -2.76
C ARG A 75 -4.66 -3.52 -2.79
N ASN A 76 -4.31 -4.06 -3.95
CA ASN A 76 -3.82 -5.43 -4.11
C ASN A 76 -2.31 -5.60 -3.85
N ILE A 77 -1.57 -4.49 -3.76
CA ILE A 77 -0.17 -4.54 -3.30
C ILE A 77 -0.16 -4.64 -1.79
N VAL A 78 0.06 -5.83 -1.23
CA VAL A 78 0.07 -6.06 0.22
C VAL A 78 1.37 -6.72 0.64
N LEU A 79 1.69 -6.69 1.94
CA LEU A 79 2.85 -7.41 2.45
C LEU A 79 2.69 -8.91 2.17
N PRO A 80 3.65 -9.54 1.47
CA PRO A 80 3.52 -10.92 1.06
C PRO A 80 3.71 -11.82 2.27
N ARG A 81 2.67 -12.61 2.59
CA ARG A 81 2.74 -13.69 3.60
C ARG A 81 2.88 -15.07 2.96
N ASP A 82 2.69 -15.16 1.65
CA ASP A 82 2.81 -16.37 0.84
C ASP A 82 3.20 -16.01 -0.60
N ALA A 83 3.60 -17.02 -1.37
CA ALA A 83 4.04 -16.84 -2.75
C ALA A 83 2.91 -16.33 -3.67
N GLN A 84 1.66 -16.64 -3.36
CA GLN A 84 0.51 -16.21 -4.14
C GLN A 84 0.32 -14.69 -4.02
N LEU A 85 0.33 -14.16 -2.80
CA LEU A 85 0.23 -12.72 -2.55
C LEU A 85 1.44 -11.96 -3.10
N GLN A 86 2.63 -12.56 -3.08
CA GLN A 86 3.80 -11.99 -3.73
C GLN A 86 3.60 -11.89 -5.25
N ALA A 87 3.10 -12.94 -5.90
CA ALA A 87 2.80 -12.93 -7.32
C ALA A 87 1.71 -11.89 -7.67
N SER A 88 0.60 -11.88 -6.92
CA SER A 88 -0.48 -10.90 -7.08
C SER A 88 0.02 -9.46 -6.92
N GLY A 89 0.87 -9.19 -5.93
CA GLY A 89 1.48 -7.87 -5.72
C GLY A 89 2.37 -7.43 -6.89
N LYS A 90 3.16 -8.34 -7.47
CA LYS A 90 3.98 -8.07 -8.67
C LYS A 90 3.13 -7.73 -9.89
N ILE A 91 2.02 -8.44 -10.09
CA ILE A 91 1.07 -8.16 -11.18
C ILE A 91 0.44 -6.79 -10.99
N ALA A 92 -0.02 -6.49 -9.78
CA ALA A 92 -0.59 -5.18 -9.47
C ALA A 92 0.42 -4.05 -9.72
N LEU A 93 1.68 -4.22 -9.31
CA LEU A 93 2.75 -3.26 -9.55
C LEU A 93 3.04 -3.05 -11.05
N LYS A 94 3.04 -4.13 -11.84
CA LYS A 94 3.16 -4.06 -13.31
C LYS A 94 2.00 -3.28 -13.93
N GLY A 95 0.78 -3.47 -13.42
CA GLY A 95 -0.38 -2.69 -13.84
C GLY A 95 -0.22 -1.19 -13.56
N VAL A 96 0.28 -0.83 -12.37
CA VAL A 96 0.55 0.57 -12.00
C VAL A 96 1.59 1.19 -12.93
N LEU A 97 2.67 0.46 -13.24
CA LEU A 97 3.68 0.90 -14.19
C LEU A 97 3.12 1.13 -15.61
N SER A 98 2.27 0.22 -16.09
CA SER A 98 1.58 0.37 -17.39
C SER A 98 0.74 1.65 -17.41
N LEU A 99 -0.04 1.94 -16.36
CA LEU A 99 -0.82 3.18 -16.25
C LEU A 99 0.04 4.44 -16.17
N GLY A 100 1.23 4.34 -15.57
CA GLY A 100 2.21 5.43 -15.44
C GLY A 100 2.91 5.79 -16.76
N GLY A 101 2.88 4.90 -17.76
CA GLY A 101 3.51 5.12 -19.05
C GLY A 101 5.00 5.45 -18.90
N LYS A 102 5.41 6.64 -19.38
CA LYS A 102 6.80 7.12 -19.34
C LYS A 102 7.10 8.03 -18.13
N SER A 103 6.24 8.05 -17.11
CA SER A 103 6.49 8.83 -15.91
C SER A 103 7.65 8.22 -15.11
N GLY A 104 8.84 8.85 -15.19
CA GLY A 104 10.01 8.43 -14.44
C GLY A 104 9.79 8.44 -12.93
N GLU A 105 8.94 9.35 -12.44
CA GLU A 105 8.57 9.42 -11.02
C GLU A 105 7.74 8.21 -10.58
N ILE A 106 6.72 7.82 -11.35
CA ILE A 106 5.92 6.61 -11.06
C ILE A 106 6.81 5.37 -11.12
N GLN A 107 7.71 5.31 -12.10
CA GLN A 107 8.67 4.20 -12.22
C GLN A 107 9.57 4.10 -10.99
N SER A 108 10.13 5.23 -10.52
CA SER A 108 10.97 5.27 -9.32
C SER A 108 10.21 4.81 -8.08
N ILE A 109 8.99 5.32 -7.86
CA ILE A 109 8.18 4.96 -6.70
C ILE A 109 7.79 3.47 -6.75
N CYS A 110 7.51 2.93 -7.93
CA CYS A 110 7.23 1.50 -8.10
C CYS A 110 8.45 0.63 -7.80
N GLN A 111 9.66 1.06 -8.17
CA GLN A 111 10.90 0.37 -7.83
C GLN A 111 11.11 0.33 -6.31
N GLU A 112 10.93 1.47 -5.62
CA GLU A 112 10.97 1.51 -4.15
C GLU A 112 9.94 0.57 -3.53
N LEU A 113 8.71 0.54 -4.06
CA LEU A 113 7.65 -0.33 -3.56
C LEU A 113 7.99 -1.81 -3.77
N SER A 114 8.61 -2.19 -4.90
CA SER A 114 9.14 -3.54 -5.12
C SER A 114 10.18 -3.92 -4.07
N GLN A 115 11.16 -3.03 -3.83
CA GLN A 115 12.22 -3.26 -2.85
C GLN A 115 11.66 -3.47 -1.44
N ILE A 116 10.66 -2.69 -1.04
CA ILE A 116 9.97 -2.87 0.25
C ILE A 116 9.35 -4.27 0.35
N LEU A 117 8.65 -4.74 -0.69
CA LEU A 117 8.03 -6.06 -0.70
C LEU A 117 9.06 -7.19 -0.64
N GLU A 118 10.20 -7.02 -1.31
CA GLU A 118 11.30 -8.00 -1.34
C GLU A 118 12.04 -8.09 -0.01
N GLN A 119 12.33 -6.94 0.62
CA GLN A 119 13.06 -6.88 1.89
C GLN A 119 12.24 -7.40 3.08
N TYR A 120 10.90 -7.28 3.04
CA TYR A 120 10.04 -7.70 4.15
C TYR A 120 10.26 -9.16 4.55
N GLY A 121 10.31 -10.08 3.57
CA GLY A 121 10.51 -11.50 3.83
C GLY A 121 11.85 -11.79 4.49
N GLN A 122 12.92 -11.15 4.00
CA GLN A 122 14.27 -11.30 4.53
C GLN A 122 14.39 -10.77 5.96
N HIS A 123 13.86 -9.57 6.23
CA HIS A 123 13.89 -8.98 7.56
C HIS A 123 13.06 -9.79 8.56
N LYS A 124 11.90 -10.29 8.14
CA LYS A 124 11.08 -11.17 8.98
C LYS A 124 11.84 -12.42 9.39
N GLU A 125 12.49 -13.09 8.45
CA GLU A 125 13.28 -14.30 8.73
C GLU A 125 14.46 -14.01 9.66
N GLN A 126 15.23 -12.96 9.33
CA GLN A 126 16.38 -12.54 10.12
C GLN A 126 16.00 -12.18 11.56
N MET A 127 14.97 -11.34 11.75
CA MET A 127 14.53 -10.94 13.09
C MET A 127 13.96 -12.11 13.89
N THR A 128 13.28 -13.06 13.22
CA THR A 128 12.76 -14.26 13.89
C THR A 128 13.91 -15.15 14.38
N SER A 129 14.95 -15.36 13.55
CA SER A 129 16.15 -16.10 13.94
C SER A 129 16.87 -15.42 15.11
N GLN A 130 17.08 -14.10 15.03
CA GLN A 130 17.75 -13.34 16.09
C GLN A 130 16.99 -13.41 17.42
N LEU A 131 15.65 -13.34 17.38
CA LEU A 131 14.82 -13.48 18.56
C LEU A 131 14.93 -14.89 19.17
N GLU A 132 14.93 -15.92 18.31
CA GLU A 132 15.08 -17.31 18.76
C GLU A 132 16.43 -17.52 19.47
N ASP A 133 17.52 -17.04 18.88
CA ASP A 133 18.86 -17.13 19.45
C ASP A 133 18.98 -16.38 20.78
N ALA A 134 18.39 -15.18 20.86
CA ALA A 134 18.39 -14.37 22.08
C ALA A 134 17.64 -15.06 23.23
N ILE A 135 16.46 -15.63 22.96
CA ILE A 135 15.69 -16.35 23.98
C ILE A 135 16.39 -17.64 24.38
N ARG A 136 17.00 -18.36 23.42
CA ARG A 136 17.79 -19.56 23.71
C ARG A 136 18.91 -19.25 24.70
N ALA A 137 19.72 -18.24 24.40
CA ALA A 137 20.82 -17.81 25.25
C ALA A 137 20.34 -17.39 26.65
N GLN A 138 19.22 -16.65 26.73
CA GLN A 138 18.63 -16.25 28.00
C GLN A 138 18.23 -17.46 28.87
N LEU A 139 17.59 -18.47 28.27
CA LEU A 139 17.14 -19.67 28.99
C LEU A 139 18.32 -20.55 29.43
N GLU A 140 19.34 -20.69 28.60
CA GLU A 140 20.58 -21.41 28.96
C GLU A 140 21.29 -20.76 30.14
N GLN A 141 21.35 -19.42 30.16
CA GLN A 141 21.94 -18.67 31.27
C GLN A 141 21.16 -18.86 32.58
N GLN A 142 19.82 -18.88 32.53
CA GLN A 142 18.97 -19.12 33.71
C GLN A 142 19.15 -20.53 34.28
N GLN A 143 19.27 -21.55 33.43
CA GLN A 143 19.51 -22.94 33.83
C GLN A 143 20.87 -23.11 34.51
N MET A 144 21.91 -22.50 33.94
CA MET A 144 23.25 -22.46 34.54
C MET A 144 23.25 -21.79 35.92
N ALA A 145 22.52 -20.69 36.08
CA ALA A 145 22.38 -19.98 37.36
C ALA A 145 21.65 -20.82 38.43
N HIS A 146 20.72 -21.69 38.03
CA HIS A 146 19.99 -22.60 38.94
C HIS A 146 20.72 -23.93 39.18
N GLY A 147 21.94 -24.09 38.68
CA GLY A 147 22.71 -25.34 38.80
C GLY A 147 22.14 -26.52 38.01
N GLN A 148 21.12 -26.29 37.18
CA GLN A 148 20.58 -27.30 36.26
C GLN A 148 21.38 -27.26 34.96
N LYS A 149 22.41 -28.12 34.86
CA LYS A 149 23.01 -28.42 33.56
C LYS A 149 22.16 -29.48 32.85
N SER A 150 21.13 -29.04 32.14
CA SER A 150 20.38 -29.89 31.22
C SER A 150 21.30 -30.33 30.08
N LYS A 151 21.37 -31.63 29.76
CA LYS A 151 22.05 -32.13 28.54
C LYS A 151 21.21 -31.93 27.27
N THR A 152 19.97 -31.47 27.41
CA THR A 152 19.03 -31.29 26.30
C THR A 152 19.08 -29.84 25.81
N PRO A 153 19.19 -29.60 24.49
CA PRO A 153 19.09 -28.26 23.92
C PRO A 153 17.77 -27.59 24.32
N VAL A 154 17.85 -26.34 24.74
CA VAL A 154 16.64 -25.57 25.07
C VAL A 154 15.88 -25.27 23.79
N ASN A 155 14.58 -25.56 23.76
CA ASN A 155 13.70 -25.20 22.64
C ASN A 155 12.95 -23.89 22.96
N PRO A 156 13.34 -22.75 22.35
CA PRO A 156 12.73 -21.45 22.63
C PRO A 156 11.24 -21.41 22.26
N ALA A 157 10.83 -22.13 21.20
CA ALA A 157 9.46 -22.11 20.69
C ALA A 157 8.42 -22.70 21.65
N MET A 158 8.86 -23.48 22.65
CA MET A 158 8.02 -24.03 23.71
C MET A 158 7.80 -23.05 24.87
N HIS A 159 8.57 -21.97 24.93
CA HIS A 159 8.50 -21.01 26.03
C HIS A 159 7.38 -19.97 25.79
N PRO A 160 6.51 -19.66 26.77
CA PRO A 160 5.44 -18.67 26.61
C PRO A 160 5.94 -17.30 26.15
N GLN A 161 7.08 -16.84 26.70
CA GLN A 161 7.70 -15.56 26.34
C GLN A 161 8.07 -15.47 24.85
N TYR A 162 8.40 -16.59 24.20
CA TYR A 162 8.74 -16.59 22.77
C TYR A 162 7.57 -16.16 21.92
N ARG A 163 6.37 -16.70 22.18
CA ARG A 163 5.17 -16.36 21.40
C ARG A 163 4.79 -14.89 21.56
N GLU A 164 4.93 -14.36 22.77
CA GLU A 164 4.62 -12.96 23.08
C GLU A 164 5.58 -12.00 22.37
N GLU A 165 6.88 -12.22 22.53
CA GLU A 165 7.92 -11.35 21.94
C GLU A 165 7.93 -11.45 20.41
N LEU A 166 7.70 -12.65 19.85
CA LEU A 166 7.54 -12.83 18.41
C LEU A 166 6.33 -12.05 17.89
N GLY A 167 5.21 -12.10 18.60
CA GLY A 167 4.00 -11.34 18.25
C GLY A 167 4.25 -9.84 18.23
N LYS A 168 4.92 -9.29 19.26
CA LYS A 168 5.27 -7.87 19.33
C LYS A 168 6.23 -7.47 18.21
N MET A 169 7.29 -8.25 17.99
CA MET A 169 8.28 -8.01 16.93
C MET A 169 7.61 -8.00 15.55
N LEU A 170 6.83 -9.03 15.22
CA LEU A 170 6.13 -9.13 13.94
C LEU A 170 5.12 -8.01 13.74
N THR A 171 4.40 -7.60 14.80
CA THR A 171 3.47 -6.48 14.74
C THR A 171 4.20 -5.17 14.43
N SER A 172 5.31 -4.90 15.13
CA SER A 172 6.13 -3.72 14.88
C SER A 172 6.68 -3.71 13.45
N LEU A 173 7.24 -4.84 12.99
CA LEU A 173 7.74 -4.99 11.62
C LEU A 173 6.64 -4.75 10.59
N ASN A 174 5.47 -5.36 10.76
CA ASN A 174 4.33 -5.18 9.86
C ASN A 174 3.89 -3.73 9.79
N ASN A 175 3.83 -3.02 10.91
CA ASN A 175 3.42 -1.62 10.94
C ASN A 175 4.39 -0.73 10.16
N GLN A 176 5.70 -0.86 10.42
CA GLN A 176 6.73 -0.09 9.73
C GLN A 176 6.66 -0.26 8.20
N TYR A 177 6.50 -1.51 7.74
CA TYR A 177 6.40 -1.81 6.33
C TYR A 177 5.08 -1.33 5.72
N ASN A 178 3.95 -1.48 6.43
CA ASN A 178 2.67 -0.98 5.96
C ASN A 178 2.66 0.54 5.83
N ASP A 179 3.26 1.26 6.77
CA ASP A 179 3.40 2.72 6.71
C ASP A 179 4.27 3.15 5.53
N ALA A 180 5.42 2.51 5.35
CA ALA A 180 6.30 2.75 4.23
C ALA A 180 5.59 2.50 2.88
N MET A 181 4.84 1.41 2.75
CA MET A 181 4.05 1.13 1.56
C MET A 181 2.93 2.15 1.36
N LYS A 182 2.20 2.51 2.42
CA LYS A 182 1.08 3.45 2.37
C LYS A 182 1.53 4.79 1.79
N GLN A 183 2.66 5.33 2.26
CA GLN A 183 3.25 6.56 1.75
C GLN A 183 3.52 6.49 0.24
N ARG A 184 4.13 5.39 -0.26
CA ARG A 184 4.41 5.23 -1.70
C ARG A 184 3.13 5.11 -2.52
N LYS A 185 2.13 4.38 -2.02
CA LYS A 185 0.82 4.26 -2.68
C LYS A 185 0.11 5.60 -2.77
N GLU A 186 0.16 6.41 -1.72
CA GLU A 186 -0.40 7.76 -1.72
C GLU A 186 0.30 8.67 -2.74
N MET A 187 1.63 8.63 -2.81
CA MET A 187 2.41 9.37 -3.82
C MET A 187 1.99 8.97 -5.25
N ILE A 188 1.86 7.67 -5.54
CA ILE A 188 1.40 7.18 -6.84
C ILE A 188 -0.02 7.72 -7.14
N LEU A 189 -0.93 7.63 -6.18
CA LEU A 189 -2.32 8.06 -6.38
C LEU A 189 -2.44 9.56 -6.65
N GLN A 190 -1.62 10.37 -5.99
CA GLN A 190 -1.51 11.81 -6.24
C GLN A 190 -1.01 12.12 -7.66
N ARG A 191 -0.19 11.28 -8.27
CA ARG A 191 0.26 11.48 -9.67
C ARG A 191 -0.78 11.08 -10.70
N PHE A 192 -1.71 10.19 -10.33
CA PHE A 192 -2.83 9.81 -11.20
C PHE A 192 -4.07 10.68 -11.05
N SER A 193 -4.15 11.46 -9.98
CA SER A 193 -5.21 12.44 -9.77
C SER A 193 -4.58 13.84 -9.91
N PRO A 194 -4.70 14.53 -11.05
CA PRO A 194 -4.27 15.93 -11.08
C PRO A 194 -5.06 16.67 -10.00
N VAL A 195 -4.34 17.24 -9.03
CA VAL A 195 -4.93 18.22 -8.13
C VAL A 195 -5.39 19.35 -9.03
N SER A 196 -6.71 19.54 -9.13
CA SER A 196 -7.27 20.74 -9.73
C SER A 196 -6.66 21.94 -9.00
N GLN A 197 -5.68 22.59 -9.63
CA GLN A 197 -5.24 23.93 -9.27
C GLN A 197 -6.05 24.93 -10.08
#